data_AF-A0A672GWD7-F1
#
_entry.id   AF-A0A672GWD7-F1
#
_cell.length_a   1.000
_cell.length_b   1.000
_cell.length_c   1.000
_cell.angle_alpha   90.00
_cell.angle_beta   90.00
_cell.angle_gamma   90.00
#
_symmetry.space_group_name_H-M   'P 1'
#
loop_
_entity.id
_entity.type
_entity.pdbx_description
1 polymer ?
#
loop_
_entity_poly.entity_id
_entity_poly.type
_entity_poly.pdbx_seq_one_letter_code
_entity_poly.pdbx_strand_id
1 'polypeptide(L)'
;SSSGFSALINLLVILSTRSGLLVLGPGSAKVNACCQRHSIGRLPARAIRSYAVQNSTDICRINAVIFYTHRGKMFCADPNQKWVQLYLTVLKKLEKMDHDQPVILGH
;
A
#
# COMPACT_ATOMS: atom_id res chain seq x y z
N SER A 1 13.28 45.55 35.10
CA SER A 1 13.45 45.42 33.63
C SER A 1 13.33 43.97 33.21
N SER A 2 12.12 43.52 32.90
CA SER A 2 11.79 42.12 32.55
C SER A 2 11.48 41.93 31.05
N SER A 3 12.01 42.79 30.18
CA SER A 3 11.68 42.83 28.75
C SER A 3 12.85 42.48 27.81
N GLY A 4 13.95 41.92 28.33
CA GLY A 4 15.13 41.55 27.50
C GLY A 4 15.22 40.09 27.07
N PHE A 5 14.58 39.17 27.80
CA PHE A 5 14.72 37.72 27.55
C PHE A 5 13.83 37.21 26.40
N SER A 6 12.79 37.96 26.03
CA SER A 6 11.84 37.56 24.99
C SER A 6 12.43 37.64 23.56
N ALA A 7 13.46 38.47 23.36
CA ALA A 7 14.08 38.65 22.05
C ALA A 7 15.08 37.54 21.68
N LEU A 8 15.72 36.89 22.66
CA LEU A 8 16.69 35.82 22.40
C LEU A 8 16.04 34.46 22.06
N ILE A 9 14.83 34.22 22.56
CA ILE A 9 14.12 32.95 22.32
C ILE A 9 13.66 32.84 20.86
N ASN A 10 13.30 33.97 20.24
CA ASN A 10 12.82 34.01 18.86
C ASN A 10 13.92 33.88 17.79
N LEU A 11 15.19 34.12 18.12
CA LEU A 11 16.30 33.96 17.16
C LEU A 11 16.76 32.49 16.99
N LEU A 12 16.49 31.63 17.98
CA LEU A 12 16.85 30.21 17.92
C LEU A 12 15.85 29.36 17.13
N VAL A 13 14.62 29.85 16.91
CA VAL A 13 13.56 29.10 16.21
C VAL A 13 13.68 29.18 14.68
N ILE A 14 14.46 30.14 14.15
CA ILE A 14 14.54 30.41 12.69
C ILE A 14 15.67 29.61 12.01
N LEU A 15 16.52 28.90 12.77
CA LEU A 15 17.50 27.94 12.22
C LEU A 15 16.99 26.49 12.16
N SER A 16 15.71 26.27 12.51
CA SER A 16 15.12 24.92 12.58
C SER A 16 14.23 24.54 11.39
N THR A 17 13.95 25.44 10.44
CA THR A 17 13.27 25.08 9.18
C THR A 17 14.28 24.50 8.17
N ARG A 18 14.89 23.40 8.59
CA ARG A 18 15.72 22.53 7.75
C ARG A 18 14.83 21.97 6.65
N SER A 19 15.26 22.20 5.41
CA SER A 19 15.11 21.29 4.27
C SER A 19 13.77 20.56 4.23
N GLY A 20 12.79 21.16 3.55
CA GLY A 20 11.63 20.44 3.02
C GLY A 20 12.11 19.40 2.01
N LEU A 21 12.61 18.29 2.53
CA LEU A 21 13.05 17.11 1.80
C LEU A 21 11.85 16.63 0.99
N LEU A 22 12.00 16.64 -0.33
CA LEU A 22 11.17 15.85 -1.24
C LEU A 22 11.30 14.38 -0.81
N VAL A 23 10.37 13.91 0.04
CA VAL A 23 10.26 12.50 0.38
C VAL A 23 9.71 11.77 -0.84
N LEU A 24 10.62 11.37 -1.71
CA LEU A 24 10.41 10.33 -2.70
C LEU A 24 10.52 8.95 -2.01
N GLY A 25 9.38 8.42 -1.58
CA GLY A 25 9.20 7.01 -1.16
C GLY A 25 9.80 6.65 0.21
N PRO A 26 9.22 5.70 0.97
CA PRO A 26 8.91 4.36 0.49
C PRO A 26 7.47 3.91 0.79
N GLY A 27 6.79 3.36 -0.21
CA GLY A 27 5.59 2.57 0.04
C GLY A 27 5.96 1.31 0.82
N SER A 28 5.73 1.31 2.13
CA SER A 28 5.44 0.14 2.98
C SER A 28 5.50 0.55 4.46
N ALA A 29 4.41 1.08 5.01
CA ALA A 29 4.20 1.13 6.46
C ALA A 29 3.18 0.04 6.82
N LYS A 30 3.66 -1.02 7.49
CA LYS A 30 2.83 -2.12 7.96
C LYS A 30 2.33 -1.80 9.37
N VAL A 31 1.16 -1.18 9.45
CA VAL A 31 0.34 -1.05 10.67
C VAL A 31 -1.11 -1.23 10.20
N ASN A 32 -1.71 -2.42 10.39
CA ASN A 32 -3.07 -2.78 9.96
C ASN A 32 -3.51 -2.04 8.68
N ALA A 33 -2.70 -2.22 7.63
CA ALA A 33 -2.40 -1.17 6.67
C ALA A 33 -3.33 -1.26 5.46
N CYS A 34 -4.45 -0.55 5.54
CA CYS A 34 -5.17 -0.28 4.31
C CYS A 34 -4.40 0.69 3.41
N CYS A 35 -4.53 0.48 2.10
CA CYS A 35 -4.02 1.37 1.10
C CYS A 35 -4.67 2.74 1.27
N GLN A 36 -3.84 3.78 1.38
CA GLN A 36 -4.29 5.17 1.31
C GLN A 36 -4.17 5.75 -0.09
N ARG A 37 -3.31 5.17 -0.94
CA ARG A 37 -3.08 5.58 -2.33
C ARG A 37 -2.81 4.37 -3.21
N HIS A 38 -3.11 4.49 -4.51
CA HIS A 38 -2.71 3.52 -5.52
C HIS A 38 -1.24 3.71 -5.91
N SER A 39 -0.56 2.60 -6.13
CA SER A 39 0.82 2.55 -6.59
C SER A 39 0.87 2.84 -8.09
N ILE A 40 1.83 3.67 -8.49
CA ILE A 40 2.02 4.03 -9.90
C ILE A 40 2.81 2.90 -10.58
N GLY A 41 2.33 2.46 -11.73
CA GLY A 41 2.98 1.43 -12.55
C GLY A 41 2.24 0.09 -12.55
N ARG A 42 2.85 -0.90 -13.20
CA ARG A 42 2.31 -2.26 -13.34
C ARG A 42 3.20 -3.26 -12.63
N LEU A 43 2.59 -4.07 -11.77
CA LEU A 43 3.27 -5.20 -11.14
C LEU A 43 3.27 -6.41 -12.09
N PRO A 44 4.41 -7.05 -12.37
CA PRO A 44 4.42 -8.26 -13.18
C PRO A 44 3.73 -9.41 -12.44
N ALA A 45 2.83 -10.14 -13.10
CA ALA A 45 2.09 -11.28 -12.54
C ALA A 45 2.98 -12.30 -11.82
N ARG A 46 4.16 -12.60 -12.38
CA ARG A 46 5.15 -13.54 -11.80
C ARG A 46 5.65 -13.13 -10.42
N ALA A 47 5.52 -11.87 -10.04
CA ALA A 47 5.94 -11.39 -8.73
C ALA A 47 4.81 -11.51 -7.68
N ILE A 48 3.57 -11.79 -8.09
CA ILE A 48 2.39 -11.84 -7.23
C ILE A 48 2.30 -13.23 -6.58
N ARG A 49 2.30 -13.24 -5.25
CA ARG A 49 2.08 -14.43 -4.43
C ARG A 49 0.61 -14.61 -4.08
N SER A 50 -0.05 -13.52 -3.69
CA SER A 50 -1.46 -13.52 -3.32
C SER A 50 -2.04 -12.11 -3.47
N TYR A 51 -3.35 -11.99 -3.34
CA TYR A 51 -4.04 -10.71 -3.41
C TYR A 51 -5.08 -10.59 -2.29
N ALA A 52 -5.45 -9.36 -1.96
CA ALA A 52 -6.57 -9.04 -1.10
C ALA A 52 -7.34 -7.86 -1.69
N VAL A 53 -8.67 -7.88 -1.58
CA VAL A 53 -9.51 -6.76 -2.00
C VAL A 53 -9.81 -5.89 -0.79
N GLN A 54 -9.55 -4.61 -0.93
CA GLN A 54 -9.90 -3.59 0.05
C GLN A 54 -11.06 -2.76 -0.49
N ASN A 55 -12.13 -2.71 0.29
CA ASN A 55 -13.27 -1.85 0.02
C ASN A 55 -13.13 -0.51 0.75
N SER A 56 -13.77 0.53 0.21
CA SER A 56 -13.84 1.83 0.86
C SER A 56 -14.76 1.75 2.08
N THR A 57 -14.24 2.11 3.24
CA THR A 57 -14.94 2.15 4.54
C THR A 57 -14.60 3.45 5.28
N ASP A 58 -15.20 3.72 6.44
CA ASP A 58 -14.89 4.91 7.25
C ASP A 58 -13.41 5.00 7.65
N ILE A 59 -12.77 3.85 7.82
CA ILE A 59 -11.35 3.73 8.17
C ILE A 59 -10.48 3.82 6.91
N CYS A 60 -10.90 3.18 5.82
CA CYS A 60 -10.11 3.04 4.61
C CYS A 60 -10.82 3.72 3.45
N ARG A 61 -10.45 4.98 3.18
CA ARG A 61 -11.21 5.88 2.30
C ARG A 61 -11.11 5.58 0.79
N ILE A 62 -10.43 4.50 0.41
CA ILE A 62 -10.26 4.14 -1.00
C ILE A 62 -10.48 2.64 -1.24
N ASN A 63 -11.02 2.33 -2.41
CA ASN A 63 -11.05 0.97 -2.96
C ASN A 63 -9.68 0.65 -3.56
N ALA A 64 -9.12 -0.50 -3.21
CA ALA A 64 -7.82 -0.93 -3.71
C ALA A 64 -7.72 -2.46 -3.79
N VAL A 65 -6.87 -2.95 -4.69
CA VAL A 65 -6.46 -4.36 -4.72
C VAL A 65 -5.03 -4.43 -4.20
N ILE A 66 -4.83 -5.12 -3.08
CA ILE A 66 -3.53 -5.29 -2.46
C ILE A 66 -2.90 -6.56 -3.04
N PHE A 67 -1.83 -6.41 -3.82
CA PHE A 67 -1.02 -7.55 -4.26
C PHE A 67 0.14 -7.77 -3.30
N TYR A 68 0.24 -8.98 -2.76
CA TYR A 68 1.39 -9.41 -1.97
C TYR A 68 2.40 -10.06 -2.89
N THR A 69 3.61 -9.52 -2.90
CA THR A 69 4.69 -10.05 -3.73
C THR A 69 5.45 -11.16 -3.02
N HIS A 70 6.12 -12.03 -3.76
CA HIS A 70 7.05 -13.02 -3.19
C HIS A 70 8.17 -12.39 -2.35
N ARG A 71 8.49 -11.11 -2.60
CA ARG A 71 9.45 -10.31 -1.83
C ARG A 71 8.89 -9.78 -0.51
N GLY A 72 7.67 -10.17 -0.12
CA GLY A 72 7.01 -9.72 1.10
C GLY A 72 6.54 -8.25 1.04
N LYS A 73 6.60 -7.60 -0.12
CA LYS A 73 6.12 -6.24 -0.32
C LYS A 73 4.65 -6.24 -0.73
N MET A 74 3.89 -5.29 -0.20
CA MET A 74 2.52 -5.00 -0.63
C MET A 74 2.53 -3.97 -1.77
N PHE A 75 1.68 -4.18 -2.76
CA PHE A 75 1.47 -3.26 -3.88
C PHE A 75 -0.02 -2.92 -3.97
N CYS A 76 -0.37 -1.66 -3.75
CA CYS A 76 -1.74 -1.17 -3.84
C CYS A 76 -2.07 -0.86 -5.29
N ALA A 77 -2.94 -1.63 -5.94
CA ALA A 77 -3.37 -1.37 -7.31
C ALA A 77 -4.80 -0.79 -7.34
N ASP A 78 -5.08 0.00 -8.37
CA ASP A 78 -6.41 0.55 -8.61
C ASP A 78 -7.31 -0.51 -9.28
N PRO A 79 -8.48 -0.86 -8.70
CA PRO A 79 -9.40 -1.85 -9.28
C PRO A 79 -9.94 -1.46 -10.67
N ASN A 80 -9.86 -0.18 -11.06
CA ASN A 80 -10.31 0.31 -12.36
C ASN A 80 -9.29 0.07 -13.48
N GLN A 81 -8.06 -0.33 -13.16
CA GLN A 81 -7.06 -0.61 -14.18
C GLN A 81 -7.31 -1.96 -14.86
N LYS A 82 -7.32 -1.96 -16.21
CA LYS A 82 -7.58 -3.16 -17.04
C LYS A 82 -6.71 -4.36 -16.66
N TRP A 83 -5.43 -4.15 -16.36
CA TRP A 83 -4.52 -5.24 -15.98
C TRP A 83 -4.84 -5.84 -14.62
N VAL A 84 -5.33 -5.03 -13.68
CA VAL A 84 -5.75 -5.49 -12.35
C VAL A 84 -6.96 -6.41 -12.48
N GLN A 85 -7.94 -6.01 -13.29
CA GLN A 85 -9.12 -6.82 -13.57
C GLN A 85 -8.75 -8.15 -14.24
N LEU A 86 -7.83 -8.13 -15.23
CA LEU A 86 -7.32 -9.36 -15.85
C LEU A 86 -6.67 -10.29 -14.82
N TYR A 87 -5.85 -9.75 -13.91
CA TYR A 87 -5.20 -10.55 -12.87
C TYR A 87 -6.21 -11.13 -11.90
N LEU A 88 -7.19 -10.35 -11.46
CA LEU A 88 -8.27 -10.85 -10.59
C LEU A 88 -9.06 -11.98 -11.26
N THR A 89 -9.39 -11.86 -12.56
CA THR A 89 -10.11 -12.92 -13.29
C THR A 89 -9.30 -14.22 -13.34
N VAL A 90 -7.99 -14.12 -13.63
CA VAL A 90 -7.10 -15.29 -13.65
C VAL A 90 -6.97 -15.89 -12.25
N LEU A 91 -6.70 -15.07 -11.23
CA LEU A 91 -6.51 -15.52 -9.85
C LEU A 91 -7.78 -16.17 -9.29
N LYS A 92 -8.96 -15.58 -9.50
CA LYS A 92 -10.25 -16.17 -9.10
C LYS A 92 -10.50 -17.52 -9.78
N LYS A 93 -10.10 -17.66 -11.04
CA LYS A 93 -10.23 -18.93 -11.77
C LYS A 93 -9.33 -20.00 -11.14
N LEU A 94 -8.09 -19.64 -10.77
CA LEU A 94 -7.16 -20.54 -10.10
C LEU A 94 -7.65 -20.93 -8.69
N GLU A 95 -8.19 -19.98 -7.92
CA GLU A 95 -8.79 -20.26 -6.60
C GLU A 95 -9.99 -21.20 -6.70
N LYS A 96 -10.83 -21.04 -7.73
CA LYS A 96 -11.95 -21.96 -7.96
C LYS A 96 -11.47 -23.36 -8.34
N MET A 97 -10.36 -23.49 -9.08
CA MET A 97 -9.78 -24.81 -9.39
C MET A 97 -9.21 -25.49 -8.15
N ASP A 98 -8.66 -24.73 -7.20
CA ASP A 98 -8.19 -25.26 -5.91
C ASP A 98 -9.37 -25.72 -5.03
N HIS A 99 -10.43 -24.92 -4.94
CA HIS A 99 -11.61 -25.26 -4.14
C HIS A 99 -12.49 -26.36 -4.76
N ASP A 100 -12.47 -26.50 -6.08
CA ASP A 100 -13.13 -27.58 -6.83
C ASP A 100 -12.16 -28.75 -7.10
N GLN A 101 -10.95 -28.73 -6.53
CA GLN A 101 -10.04 -29.86 -6.64
C GLN A 101 -10.67 -31.03 -5.88
N PRO A 102 -11.04 -32.14 -6.55
CA PRO A 102 -11.40 -33.34 -5.82
C PRO A 102 -10.18 -33.70 -4.98
N VAL A 103 -10.36 -33.72 -3.66
CA VAL A 103 -9.40 -34.37 -2.75
C VAL A 103 -9.45 -35.85 -3.11
N ILE A 104 -8.66 -36.25 -4.10
CA ILE A 104 -8.34 -37.65 -4.30
C ILE A 104 -7.36 -37.98 -3.19
N LEU A 105 -7.91 -38.31 -2.03
CA LEU A 105 -7.19 -38.99 -0.98
C LEU A 105 -6.85 -40.37 -1.55
N GLY A 106 -5.59 -40.57 -1.95
CA GLY A 106 -5.15 -41.86 -2.47
C GLY A 106 -3.79 -41.82 -3.14
N HIS A 107 -2.75 -42.10 -2.37
CA HIS A 107 -2.10 -43.42 -2.37
C HIS A 107 -1.32 -43.61 -1.07
#